data_AF-A0A392QDW6-F1
#
_entry.id   AF-A0A392QDW6-F1
#
_cell.length_a   1.000
_cell.length_b   1.000
_cell.length_c   1.000
_cell.angle_alpha   90.00
_cell.angle_beta   90.00
_cell.angle_gamma   90.00
#
_symmetry.space_group_name_H-M   'P 1'
#
loop_
_entity.id
_entity.type
_entity.pdbx_description
1 polymer ?
#
loop_
_entity_poly.entity_id
_entity_poly.type
_entity_poly.pdbx_seq_one_letter_code
_entity_poly.pdbx_strand_id
1 'polypeptide(L)' 'MIQAALDWACGPGKVECSPLLQGQPCYEPDNVIAHANYAFDSYYNKMGKTPDSCDFKGVATITTSDPSHGSCIYPG' A
#
# COMPACT_ATOMS: atom_id res chain seq x y z
N MET A 1 9.94 6.03 8.98
CA MET A 1 8.89 5.42 9.82
C MET A 1 7.77 4.96 8.90
N ILE A 2 7.59 3.64 8.72
CA ILE A 2 6.62 3.09 7.75
C ILE A 2 5.17 3.37 8.17
N GLN A 3 4.86 3.24 9.46
CA GLN A 3 3.51 3.52 9.98
C GLN A 3 3.02 4.92 9.59
N ALA A 4 3.85 5.95 9.77
CA ALA A 4 3.48 7.32 9.41
C ALA A 4 3.24 7.51 7.91
N ALA A 5 3.94 6.76 7.06
CA ALA A 5 3.73 6.79 5.61
C ALA A 5 2.44 6.05 5.22
N LEU A 6 2.13 4.93 5.88
CA LEU A 6 0.86 4.22 5.75
C LEU A 6 -0.32 5.11 6.15
N ASP A 7 -0.26 5.73 7.33
CA ASP A 7 -1.30 6.64 7.82
C ASP A 7 -1.51 7.82 6.85
N TRP A 8 -0.42 8.31 6.26
CA TRP A 8 -0.48 9.35 5.23
C TRP A 8 -1.12 8.86 3.93
N ALA A 9 -0.81 7.64 3.48
CA ALA A 9 -1.39 7.07 2.26
C ALA A 9 -2.91 6.88 2.41
N CYS A 10 -3.35 6.29 3.53
CA CYS A 10 -4.76 6.07 3.83
C CYS A 10 -5.55 7.38 4.04
N GLY A 11 -4.90 8.43 4.55
CA GLY A 11 -5.52 9.74 4.76
C GLY A 11 -5.29 10.69 3.56
N PRO A 12 -4.29 11.58 3.63
CA PRO A 12 -3.93 12.51 2.56
C PRO A 12 -3.76 11.90 1.16
N GLY A 13 -3.19 10.69 1.06
CA GLY A 13 -3.01 9.95 -0.19
C GLY A 13 -4.31 9.43 -0.78
N LYS A 14 -5.42 9.49 -0.02
CA LYS A 14 -6.75 9.03 -0.38
C LYS A 14 -6.76 7.58 -0.87
N VAL A 15 -5.97 6.73 -0.25
CA VAL A 15 -5.95 5.30 -0.55
C VAL A 15 -7.04 4.60 0.25
N GLU A 16 -7.74 3.68 -0.40
CA GLU A 16 -8.75 2.83 0.24
C GLU A 16 -8.06 1.74 1.06
N CYS A 17 -7.85 1.99 2.35
CA CYS A 17 -7.27 1.01 3.29
C CYS A 17 -8.32 0.08 3.92
N SER A 18 -9.57 0.13 3.45
CA SER A 18 -10.66 -0.74 3.88
C SER A 18 -10.29 -2.23 3.83
N PRO A 19 -9.63 -2.76 2.77
CA PRO A 19 -9.26 -4.19 2.68
C PRO A 19 -8.18 -4.63 3.68
N LEU A 20 -7.53 -3.68 4.36
CA LEU A 20 -6.50 -3.92 5.37
C LEU A 20 -7.09 -4.01 6.79
N LEU A 21 -8.41 -3.81 6.95
CA LEU A 21 -9.05 -3.90 8.25
C LEU A 21 -9.25 -5.36 8.69
N GLN A 22 -9.28 -5.59 10.00
CA GLN A 22 -9.49 -6.92 10.55
C GLN A 22 -10.73 -7.60 9.95
N GLY A 23 -10.55 -8.83 9.46
CA GLY A 23 -11.60 -9.61 8.79
C GLY A 23 -11.72 -9.37 7.29
N GLN A 24 -10.83 -8.56 6.69
CA GLN A 24 -10.73 -8.38 5.25
C GLN A 24 -9.64 -9.26 4.64
N PRO A 25 -9.73 -9.53 3.33
CA PRO A 25 -8.82 -10.46 2.67
C PRO A 25 -7.35 -10.01 2.63
N CYS A 26 -7.08 -8.69 2.73
CA CYS A 26 -5.72 -8.14 2.76
C CYS A 26 -5.24 -7.77 4.17
N TYR A 27 -5.97 -8.16 5.22
CA TYR A 27 -5.52 -7.94 6.59
C TYR A 27 -4.27 -8.74 6.91
N GLU A 28 -4.22 -10.00 6.44
CA GLU A 28 -3.07 -10.87 6.67
C GLU A 28 -2.03 -10.73 5.56
N PRO A 29 -0.74 -10.76 5.91
CA PRO A 29 -0.22 -10.80 7.28
C PRO A 29 -0.42 -9.47 8.02
N ASP A 30 -0.86 -9.52 9.29
CA ASP A 30 -1.10 -8.33 10.13
C ASP A 30 0.21 -7.68 10.56
N ASN A 31 0.84 -7.01 9.61
CA ASN A 31 2.04 -6.24 9.85
C ASN A 31 2.00 -4.94 9.04
N VAL A 32 2.61 -3.92 9.64
CA VAL A 32 2.65 -2.55 9.09
C VAL A 32 3.30 -2.53 7.71
N ILE A 33 4.24 -3.43 7.42
CA ILE A 33 4.94 -3.48 6.12
C ILE A 33 3.99 -3.96 5.01
N ALA A 34 3.19 -4.99 5.26
CA ALA A 34 2.23 -5.55 4.31
C ALA A 34 1.11 -4.55 4.04
N HIS A 35 0.58 -3.93 5.11
CA HIS A 35 -0.42 -2.86 4.97
C HIS A 35 0.14 -1.65 4.22
N ALA A 36 1.37 -1.25 4.51
CA ALA A 36 2.06 -0.18 3.79
C ALA A 36 2.28 -0.53 2.32
N ASN A 37 2.73 -1.74 1.99
CA ASN A 37 2.91 -2.17 0.61
C ASN A 37 1.60 -2.05 -0.18
N TYR A 38 0.48 -2.49 0.39
CA TYR A 38 -0.83 -2.37 -0.25
C TYR A 38 -1.22 -0.90 -0.46
N ALA A 39 -1.04 -0.08 0.57
CA ALA A 39 -1.39 1.32 0.49
C ALA A 39 -0.52 2.09 -0.52
N PHE A 40 0.78 1.78 -0.56
CA PHE A 40 1.73 2.40 -1.47
C PHE A 40 1.50 1.98 -2.91
N ASP A 41 1.20 0.71 -3.14
CA ASP A 41 0.84 0.22 -4.47
C ASP A 41 -0.43 0.91 -4.98
N SER A 42 -1.48 0.98 -4.16
CA SER A 42 -2.71 1.68 -4.52
C SER A 42 -2.47 3.17 -4.81
N TYR A 43 -1.65 3.84 -3.98
CA TYR A 43 -1.27 5.23 -4.20
C TYR A 43 -0.50 5.42 -5.52
N TYR A 44 0.49 4.56 -5.78
CA TYR A 44 1.30 4.58 -6.98
C TYR A 44 0.45 4.44 -8.24
N ASN A 45 -0.49 3.50 -8.23
CA ASN A 45 -1.46 3.30 -9.32
C ASN A 45 -2.36 4.52 -9.50
N LYS A 46 -2.88 5.06 -8.40
CA LYS A 46 -3.75 6.24 -8.42
C LYS A 46 -3.05 7.49 -8.93
N MET A 47 -1.74 7.62 -8.69
CA MET A 47 -0.92 8.75 -9.14
C MET A 47 -0.33 8.57 -10.53
N GLY A 48 -0.71 7.50 -11.25
CA GLY A 48 -0.30 7.29 -12.64
C GLY A 48 1.07 6.64 -12.79
N LYS A 49 1.52 5.84 -11.80
CA LYS A 49 2.73 5.01 -11.85
C LYS A 49 4.00 5.84 -12.06
N THR A 50 4.10 7.00 -11.41
CA THR A 50 5.28 7.87 -11.49
C THR A 50 6.30 7.53 -10.41
N PRO A 51 7.61 7.63 -10.67
CA PRO A 51 8.63 7.36 -9.66
C PRO A 51 8.47 8.18 -8.38
N ASP A 52 8.07 9.44 -8.53
CA ASP A 52 7.87 10.37 -7.42
C ASP A 52 6.73 9.93 -6.49
N SER A 53 5.75 9.19 -7.00
CA SER A 53 4.62 8.69 -6.21
C SER A 53 4.98 7.53 -5.29
N CYS A 54 6.14 6.89 -5.46
CA CYS A 54 6.60 5.79 -4.60
C CYS A 54 7.72 6.20 -3.63
N ASP A 55 8.17 7.45 -3.62
CA ASP A 55 9.32 7.86 -2.80
C ASP A 55 9.03 7.65 -1.30
N PHE A 56 7.85 8.04 -0.78
CA PHE A 56 7.47 7.93 0.65
C PHE A 56 8.61 8.30 1.64
N LYS A 57 9.57 9.15 1.23
CA LYS A 57 10.83 9.47 1.94
C LYS A 57 11.81 8.30 2.07
N GLY A 58 11.99 7.52 1.02
CA GLY A 58 12.90 6.37 0.93
C GLY A 58 12.46 5.12 1.69
N VAL A 59 11.21 5.04 2.15
CA VAL A 59 10.69 3.85 2.85
C VAL A 59 10.01 2.84 1.92
N ALA A 60 9.74 3.24 0.67
CA ALA A 60 9.12 2.42 -0.35
C ALA A 60 9.98 2.41 -1.62
N THR A 61 9.85 1.35 -2.39
CA THR A 61 10.49 1.21 -3.70
C THR A 61 9.47 0.65 -4.68
N ILE A 62 9.59 1.07 -5.94
CA ILE A 62 8.79 0.49 -7.02
C ILE A 62 9.24 -0.95 -7.19
N THR A 63 8.28 -1.86 -7.15
CA THR A 63 8.47 -3.27 -7.47
C THR A 63 7.65 -3.60 -8.70
N THR A 64 8.18 -4.49 -9.54
CA THR A 64 7.43 -5.07 -10.67
C THR A 64 6.85 -6.44 -10.32
N SER A 65 7.11 -6.93 -9.11
CA SER A 65 6.57 -8.18 -8.61
C SER A 65 5.26 -7.90 -7.88
N ASP A 66 4.18 -8.53 -8.36
CA ASP A 66 2.87 -8.46 -7.73
C ASP A 66 2.87 -9.24 -6.40
N PRO A 67 2.66 -8.59 -5.24
CA PRO A 67 2.59 -9.23 -3.94
C PRO A 67 1.18 -9.75 -3.61
N SER A 68 0.24 -9.71 -4.57
CA SER A 68 -1.10 -10.29 -4.43
C SER A 68 -1.04 -11.76 -4.04
N HIS A 69 -1.88 -12.15 -3.09
CA HIS A 69 -1.91 -13.52 -2.57
C HIS A 69 -3.32 -13.90 -2.10
N GLY A 70 -3.75 -15.10 -2.45
CA GLY A 70 -5.07 -15.62 -2.08
C GLY A 70 -6.20 -14.70 -2.56
N SER A 71 -6.97 -14.15 -1.61
CA SER A 71 -8.06 -13.20 -1.86
C SER A 71 -7.61 -11.74 -1.80
N CYS A 72 -6.35 -11.46 -1.43
CA CYS A 72 -5.79 -10.12 -1.39
C CYS A 72 -5.22 -9.75 -2.76
N ILE A 73 -5.91 -8.86 -3.46
CA ILE A 73 -5.48 -8.33 -4.76
C ILE A 73 -5.01 -6.90 -4.59
N TYR A 74 -3.73 -6.67 -4.89
CA TYR A 74 -3.14 -5.34 -4.91
C TYR A 74 -3.66 -4.60 -6.15
N PRO A 75 -4.10 -3.34 -6.04
CA PRO A 75 -4.76 -2.60 -7.11
C PRO A 75 -3.81 -2.08 -8.22
N GLY A 76 -2.80 -2.89 -8.57
CA GLY A 76 -1.82 -2.72 -9.67
C GLY A 76 -2.36 -2.35 -11.03
#